data_AF-A0A7U9X5I4-F1
#
_entry.id   AF-A0A7U9X5I4-F1
#
_cell.length_a   1.000
_cell.length_b   1.000
_cell.length_c   1.000
_cell.angle_alpha   90.00
_cell.angle_beta   90.00
_cell.angle_gamma   90.00
#
_symmetry.space_group_name_H-M   'P 1'
#
loop_
_entity.id
_entity.type
_entity.pdbx_description
1 polymer ?
#
loop_
_entity_poly.entity_id
_entity_poly.type
_entity_poly.pdbx_seq_one_letter_code
_entity_poly.pdbx_strand_id
1 'polypeptide(L)'
;MKSWKLEVIEDSVQTKKYDSFIGGKPKLPPGFDIPKCELCGKELTFMFQVAFPQGHAWSGKSMAVFYCVESWHGEYCIPELPQQIADADISEEFLSNYERNFRVLVFDTSLGKIIDTYQEKVAFQAFQAVPEKQTRQEWDFVSGGHPIWVMGEPEKPHTIAGIENPALLLQVKEDYHFKILPTAPKEASPFMPNGLSIFQWYSLFAANRIYFWGVEKDKKEWVYISVQH
;
A
#
# COMPACT_ATOMS: atom_id res chain seq x y z
N MET A 1 -10.41 11.09 -15.69
CA MET A 1 -9.95 11.23 -14.29
C MET A 1 -8.58 11.88 -14.27
N LYS A 2 -8.27 12.67 -13.23
CA LYS A 2 -6.92 13.20 -13.04
C LYS A 2 -6.01 12.09 -12.49
N SER A 3 -4.73 12.11 -12.88
CA SER A 3 -3.67 11.24 -12.37
C SER A 3 -2.60 12.10 -11.69
N TRP A 4 -1.95 11.54 -10.67
CA TRP A 4 -0.80 12.17 -10.02
C TRP A 4 0.36 11.20 -10.00
N LYS A 5 1.54 11.66 -10.42
CA LYS A 5 2.80 10.98 -10.16
C LYS A 5 3.22 11.31 -8.73
N LEU A 6 3.57 10.31 -7.92
CA LEU A 6 4.18 10.57 -6.61
C LEU A 6 5.70 10.55 -6.80
N GLU A 7 6.29 11.75 -6.79
CA GLU A 7 7.74 11.93 -6.95
C GLU A 7 8.41 12.00 -5.58
N VAL A 8 9.52 11.27 -5.42
CA VAL A 8 10.37 11.42 -4.23
C VAL A 8 11.08 12.76 -4.30
N ILE A 9 10.90 13.59 -3.28
CA ILE A 9 11.46 14.95 -3.21
C ILE A 9 12.49 15.14 -2.09
N GLU A 10 12.53 14.23 -1.12
CA GLU A 10 13.44 14.29 0.02
C GLU A 10 13.65 12.89 0.60
N ASP A 11 14.88 12.56 0.99
CA ASP A 11 15.30 11.26 1.57
C ASP A 11 16.00 11.44 2.93
N SER A 12 15.60 12.48 3.67
CA SER A 12 16.22 12.91 4.92
C SER A 12 15.46 12.41 6.17
N VAL A 13 15.63 13.07 7.32
CA VAL A 13 14.88 12.76 8.55
C VAL A 13 13.42 13.18 8.39
N GLN A 14 12.51 12.29 8.77
CA GLN A 14 11.08 12.59 8.73
C GLN A 14 10.72 13.82 9.56
N THR A 15 9.94 14.72 8.95
CA THR A 15 9.37 15.88 9.63
C THR A 15 7.85 15.81 9.65
N LYS A 16 7.21 16.66 10.46
CA LYS A 16 5.75 16.78 10.51
C LYS A 16 5.13 17.35 9.23
N LYS A 17 5.93 17.86 8.29
CA LYS A 17 5.49 18.55 7.08
C LYS A 17 4.84 17.63 6.04
N TYR A 18 5.26 16.38 5.96
CA TYR A 18 4.88 15.47 4.88
C TYR A 18 3.78 14.51 5.30
N ASP A 19 2.73 14.39 4.49
CA ASP A 19 1.62 13.44 4.70
C ASP A 19 1.63 12.29 3.68
N SER A 20 2.47 12.39 2.64
CA SER A 20 2.76 11.32 1.68
C SER A 20 4.24 10.98 1.73
N PHE A 21 4.58 9.74 2.04
CA PHE A 21 5.96 9.29 2.22
C PHE A 21 6.08 7.75 2.25
N ILE A 22 7.27 7.25 1.98
CA ILE A 22 7.70 5.87 2.20
C ILE A 22 8.43 5.81 3.54
N GLY A 23 8.24 4.73 4.29
CA GLY A 23 9.01 4.42 5.49
C GLY A 23 9.01 5.51 6.57
N GLY A 24 9.97 5.44 7.49
CA GLY A 24 9.91 6.23 8.72
C GLY A 24 8.76 5.79 9.62
N LYS A 25 8.20 6.73 10.37
CA LYS A 25 7.08 6.53 11.29
C LYS A 25 5.75 6.82 10.61
N PRO A 26 4.75 5.94 10.73
CA PRO A 26 3.42 6.22 10.21
C PRO A 26 2.81 7.43 10.93
N LYS A 27 1.95 8.16 10.21
CA LYS A 27 1.07 9.16 10.81
C LYS A 27 -0.32 8.58 10.93
N LEU A 28 -0.75 8.18 12.11
CA LEU A 28 -2.08 7.58 12.32
C LEU A 28 -2.96 8.47 13.20
N PRO A 29 -4.30 8.37 13.11
CA PRO A 29 -5.19 9.02 14.04
C PRO A 29 -4.95 8.56 15.49
N PRO A 30 -5.30 9.37 16.50
CA PRO A 30 -5.22 8.95 17.89
C PRO A 30 -6.02 7.67 18.15
N GLY A 31 -5.44 6.75 18.95
CA GLY A 31 -6.10 5.50 19.33
C GLY A 31 -5.89 4.34 18.34
N PHE A 32 -5.16 4.54 17.25
CA PHE A 32 -4.72 3.44 16.39
C PHE A 32 -3.46 2.80 16.96
N ASP A 33 -3.51 1.48 17.14
CA ASP A 33 -2.33 0.66 17.37
C ASP A 33 -1.65 0.31 16.06
N ILE A 34 -0.35 0.03 16.11
CA ILE A 34 0.35 -0.54 14.95
C ILE A 34 -0.21 -1.95 14.73
N PRO A 35 -0.69 -2.27 13.52
CA PRO A 35 -1.35 -3.54 13.27
C PRO A 35 -0.38 -4.71 13.39
N LYS A 36 -0.92 -5.88 13.72
CA LYS A 36 -0.17 -7.13 13.81
C LYS A 36 -0.58 -8.08 12.69
N CYS A 37 0.37 -8.88 12.23
CA CYS A 37 0.11 -10.00 11.34
C CYS A 37 -0.75 -11.02 12.09
N GLU A 38 -1.90 -11.39 11.52
CA GLU A 38 -2.78 -12.41 12.10
C GLU A 38 -2.20 -13.83 11.98
N LEU A 39 -1.24 -14.02 11.08
CA LEU A 39 -0.63 -15.32 10.83
C LEU A 39 0.55 -15.63 11.77
N CYS A 40 1.35 -14.63 12.16
CA CYS A 40 2.52 -14.82 13.03
C CYS A 40 2.52 -13.99 14.32
N GLY A 41 1.55 -13.08 14.49
CA GLY A 41 1.41 -12.23 15.67
C GLY A 41 2.44 -11.09 15.76
N LYS A 42 3.37 -10.97 14.82
CA LYS A 42 4.37 -9.89 14.78
C LYS A 42 3.75 -8.57 14.35
N GLU A 43 4.33 -7.47 14.82
CA GLU A 43 3.98 -6.13 14.35
C GLU A 43 4.25 -6.03 12.83
N LEU A 44 3.26 -5.53 12.09
CA LEU A 44 3.42 -5.29 10.66
C LEU A 44 4.34 -4.10 10.44
N THR A 45 5.12 -4.19 9.37
CA THR A 45 6.04 -3.13 8.97
C THR A 45 5.29 -2.08 8.17
N PHE A 46 5.36 -0.83 8.61
CA PHE A 46 4.91 0.32 7.84
C PHE A 46 5.75 0.46 6.55
N MET A 47 5.08 0.40 5.41
CA MET A 47 5.70 0.47 4.08
C MET A 47 5.67 1.91 3.55
N PHE A 48 4.48 2.51 3.46
CA PHE A 48 4.28 3.86 2.98
C PHE A 48 2.91 4.42 3.40
N GLN A 49 2.76 5.73 3.27
CA GLN A 49 1.52 6.47 3.41
C GLN A 49 1.35 7.46 2.25
N VAL A 50 0.13 7.61 1.74
CA VAL A 50 -0.20 8.58 0.70
C VAL A 50 -1.42 9.39 1.14
N ALA A 51 -1.25 10.70 1.27
CA ALA A 51 -2.34 11.66 1.35
C ALA A 51 -2.85 11.99 -0.06
N PHE A 52 -4.16 11.82 -0.27
CA PHE A 52 -4.77 12.01 -1.58
C PHE A 52 -5.01 13.50 -1.87
N PRO A 53 -4.51 14.00 -3.01
CA PRO A 53 -4.57 15.42 -3.35
C PRO A 53 -5.98 15.86 -3.75
N GLN A 54 -6.19 17.19 -3.80
CA GLN A 54 -7.44 17.77 -4.25
C GLN A 54 -7.82 17.29 -5.66
N GLY A 55 -9.04 16.81 -5.81
CA GLY A 55 -9.57 16.25 -7.06
C GLY A 55 -9.39 14.74 -7.22
N HIS A 56 -8.67 14.09 -6.30
CA HIS A 56 -8.69 12.63 -6.17
C HIS A 56 -10.05 12.16 -5.61
N ALA A 57 -10.46 10.92 -5.92
CA ALA A 57 -11.73 10.35 -5.44
C ALA A 57 -11.84 10.38 -3.91
N TRP A 58 -10.71 10.20 -3.22
CA TRP A 58 -10.60 10.23 -1.76
C TRP A 58 -9.83 11.45 -1.24
N SER A 59 -9.95 12.59 -1.93
CA SER A 59 -9.32 13.86 -1.54
C SER A 59 -9.54 14.18 -0.06
N GLY A 60 -8.46 14.51 0.65
CA GLY A 60 -8.50 14.83 2.09
C GLY A 60 -8.31 13.62 3.02
N LYS A 61 -8.27 12.40 2.48
CA LYS A 61 -7.90 11.18 3.20
C LYS A 61 -6.46 10.78 2.95
N SER A 62 -5.91 9.99 3.87
CA SER A 62 -4.63 9.31 3.74
C SER A 62 -4.84 7.81 3.78
N MET A 63 -4.02 7.08 3.03
CA MET A 63 -3.94 5.62 3.05
C MET A 63 -2.56 5.21 3.52
N ALA A 64 -2.47 4.43 4.59
CA ALA A 64 -1.24 3.85 5.12
C ALA A 64 -1.23 2.33 4.91
N VAL A 65 -0.11 1.79 4.44
CA VAL A 65 0.03 0.37 4.12
C VAL A 65 1.08 -0.28 5.00
N PHE A 66 0.70 -1.39 5.62
CA PHE A 66 1.53 -2.20 6.50
C PHE A 66 1.64 -3.62 5.96
N TYR A 67 2.80 -4.26 6.08
CA TYR A 67 3.06 -5.60 5.55
C TYR A 67 3.97 -6.43 6.46
N CYS A 68 3.76 -7.74 6.49
CA CYS A 68 4.55 -8.67 7.29
C CYS A 68 5.83 -9.05 6.55
N VAL A 69 6.97 -8.55 7.05
CA VAL A 69 8.31 -8.88 6.53
C VAL A 69 9.06 -9.89 7.40
N GLU A 70 8.55 -10.19 8.60
CA GLU A 70 9.24 -11.04 9.59
C GLU A 70 8.98 -12.54 9.41
N SER A 71 7.98 -12.91 8.60
CA SER A 71 7.64 -14.31 8.35
C SER A 71 7.16 -14.48 6.92
N TRP A 72 7.65 -15.53 6.27
CA TRP A 72 7.19 -15.91 4.95
C TRP A 72 5.88 -16.69 5.06
N HIS A 73 4.85 -16.20 4.37
CA HIS A 73 3.54 -16.83 4.30
C HIS A 73 3.28 -17.25 2.86
N GLY A 74 3.66 -18.48 2.48
CA GLY A 74 3.66 -18.91 1.08
C GLY A 74 2.33 -18.75 0.36
N GLU A 75 1.22 -19.08 1.01
CA GLU A 75 -0.14 -18.92 0.45
C GLU A 75 -0.64 -17.47 0.47
N TYR A 76 0.03 -16.58 1.21
CA TYR A 76 -0.36 -15.18 1.41
C TYR A 76 0.75 -14.21 1.01
N CYS A 77 1.71 -14.65 0.18
CA CYS A 77 2.82 -13.80 -0.27
C CYS A 77 2.34 -12.71 -1.24
N ILE A 78 1.13 -12.85 -1.75
CA ILE A 78 0.31 -11.86 -2.44
C ILE A 78 -1.07 -11.80 -1.77
N PRO A 79 -1.85 -10.72 -1.95
CA PRO A 79 -3.23 -10.69 -1.48
C PRO A 79 -4.03 -11.81 -2.12
N GLU A 80 -5.00 -12.35 -1.39
CA GLU A 80 -5.93 -13.34 -1.96
C GLU A 80 -6.64 -12.74 -3.19
N LEU A 81 -6.67 -13.50 -4.28
CA LEU A 81 -7.29 -13.10 -5.54
C LEU A 81 -8.51 -14.01 -5.79
N PRO A 82 -9.64 -13.47 -6.28
CA PRO A 82 -10.69 -14.31 -6.85
C PRO A 82 -10.15 -15.08 -8.06
N GLN A 83 -10.80 -16.19 -8.41
CA GLN A 83 -10.38 -17.05 -9.53
C GLN A 83 -10.28 -16.28 -10.87
N GLN A 84 -11.11 -15.26 -11.05
CA GLN A 84 -11.05 -14.29 -12.14
C GLN A 84 -11.26 -12.90 -11.54
N ILE A 85 -10.28 -12.00 -11.69
CA ILE A 85 -10.35 -10.61 -11.16
C ILE A 85 -11.16 -9.71 -12.09
N ALA A 86 -10.99 -9.90 -13.40
CA ALA A 86 -11.74 -9.15 -14.39
C ALA A 86 -13.24 -9.39 -14.19
N ASP A 87 -13.94 -8.29 -13.86
CA ASP A 87 -15.36 -8.27 -13.53
C ASP A 87 -15.75 -9.03 -12.24
N ALA A 88 -14.81 -9.22 -11.31
CA ALA A 88 -15.08 -9.86 -10.03
C ALA A 88 -16.00 -9.03 -9.11
N ASP A 89 -16.84 -9.72 -8.35
CA ASP A 89 -17.57 -9.16 -7.22
C ASP A 89 -16.84 -9.45 -5.91
N ILE A 90 -16.27 -8.40 -5.30
CA ILE A 90 -15.53 -8.51 -4.05
C ILE A 90 -16.48 -8.20 -2.88
N SER A 91 -16.87 -9.24 -2.12
CA SER A 91 -17.85 -9.10 -1.04
C SER A 91 -17.28 -8.46 0.23
N GLU A 92 -18.15 -7.90 1.08
CA GLU A 92 -17.75 -7.40 2.41
C GLU A 92 -17.20 -8.52 3.31
N GLU A 93 -17.74 -9.73 3.19
CA GLU A 93 -17.29 -10.89 3.95
C GLU A 93 -15.85 -11.27 3.59
N PHE A 94 -15.51 -11.24 2.29
CA PHE A 94 -14.15 -11.42 1.83
C PHE A 94 -13.23 -10.32 2.39
N LEU A 95 -13.61 -9.05 2.21
CA LEU A 95 -12.82 -7.90 2.65
C LEU A 95 -12.61 -7.84 4.17
N SER A 96 -13.52 -8.41 4.95
CA SER A 96 -13.40 -8.43 6.41
C SER A 96 -12.35 -9.44 6.91
N ASN A 97 -11.88 -10.36 6.05
CA ASN A 97 -11.00 -11.46 6.43
C ASN A 97 -9.73 -11.59 5.56
N TYR A 98 -9.60 -10.82 4.47
CA TYR A 98 -8.50 -10.98 3.51
C TYR A 98 -7.20 -10.28 3.94
N GLU A 99 -7.28 -9.21 4.73
CA GLU A 99 -6.10 -8.58 5.29
C GLU A 99 -5.58 -9.46 6.44
N ARG A 100 -4.62 -10.36 6.22
CA ARG A 100 -4.07 -11.25 7.27
C ARG A 100 -2.63 -10.92 7.64
N ASN A 101 -1.78 -10.77 6.64
CA ASN A 101 -0.36 -10.42 6.79
C ASN A 101 -0.04 -9.00 6.30
N PHE A 102 -1.05 -8.21 6.00
CA PHE A 102 -0.95 -6.80 5.64
C PHE A 102 -2.13 -6.04 6.25
N ARG A 103 -2.06 -4.72 6.27
CA ARG A 103 -3.20 -3.85 6.61
C ARG A 103 -3.19 -2.60 5.75
N VAL A 104 -4.38 -2.17 5.34
CA VAL A 104 -4.57 -0.84 4.75
C VAL A 104 -5.43 0.00 5.69
N LEU A 105 -4.87 1.10 6.17
CA LEU A 105 -5.59 2.05 7.02
C LEU A 105 -5.93 3.29 6.22
N VAL A 106 -7.21 3.66 6.21
CA VAL A 106 -7.71 4.86 5.56
C VAL A 106 -8.28 5.78 6.62
N PHE A 107 -7.91 7.06 6.59
CA PHE A 107 -8.34 8.02 7.59
C PHE A 107 -8.26 9.45 7.06
N ASP A 108 -8.96 10.38 7.72
CA ASP A 108 -8.86 11.81 7.38
C ASP A 108 -7.44 12.32 7.66
N THR A 109 -6.79 12.88 6.64
CA THR A 109 -5.37 13.29 6.70
C THR A 109 -5.08 14.22 7.87
N SER A 110 -6.02 15.12 8.19
CA SER A 110 -5.89 16.10 9.28
C SER A 110 -5.80 15.48 10.67
N LEU A 111 -6.21 14.22 10.84
CA LEU A 111 -6.16 13.51 12.12
C LEU A 111 -4.82 12.80 12.34
N GLY A 112 -4.03 12.60 11.29
CA GLY A 112 -2.77 11.87 11.34
C GLY A 112 -1.71 12.52 12.23
N LYS A 113 -1.17 11.75 13.18
CA LYS A 113 -0.06 12.16 14.05
C LYS A 113 1.04 11.11 14.00
N ILE A 114 2.30 11.57 14.01
CA ILE A 114 3.46 10.67 14.02
C ILE A 114 3.37 9.76 15.25
N ILE A 115 3.48 8.45 15.02
CA ILE A 115 3.52 7.46 16.08
C ILE A 115 4.96 7.32 16.57
N ASP A 116 5.33 8.11 17.58
CA ASP A 116 6.71 8.21 18.06
C ASP A 116 7.26 6.90 18.64
N THR A 117 6.38 6.01 19.09
CA THR A 117 6.72 4.69 19.64
C THR A 117 7.02 3.64 18.58
N TYR A 118 6.70 3.90 17.30
CA TYR A 118 7.00 2.96 16.23
C TYR A 118 8.49 2.93 15.93
N GLN A 119 9.04 1.72 15.83
CA GLN A 119 10.42 1.52 15.42
C GLN A 119 10.51 1.42 13.89
N GLU A 120 11.11 2.43 13.29
CA GLU A 120 11.30 2.53 11.85
C GLU A 120 12.14 1.35 11.31
N LYS A 121 11.71 0.78 10.19
CA LYS A 121 12.42 -0.29 9.48
C LYS A 121 12.75 0.12 8.05
N VAL A 122 11.77 0.66 7.34
CA VAL A 122 11.92 1.23 6.00
C VAL A 122 12.45 2.66 6.11
N ALA A 123 13.43 3.01 5.28
CA ALA A 123 14.03 4.34 5.25
C ALA A 123 13.02 5.38 4.77
N PHE A 124 13.02 6.55 5.39
CA PHE A 124 12.10 7.62 5.05
C PHE A 124 12.38 8.23 3.67
N GLN A 125 11.34 8.42 2.86
CA GLN A 125 11.38 9.20 1.62
C GLN A 125 10.07 9.97 1.46
N ALA A 126 10.12 11.29 1.37
CA ALA A 126 8.93 12.13 1.19
C ALA A 126 8.47 12.15 -0.26
N PHE A 127 7.16 12.11 -0.47
CA PHE A 127 6.55 12.27 -1.77
C PHE A 127 5.98 13.68 -1.99
N GLN A 128 5.98 14.09 -3.24
CA GLN A 128 5.11 15.14 -3.76
C GLN A 128 4.18 14.57 -4.84
N ALA A 129 2.88 14.86 -4.73
CA ALA A 129 1.93 14.54 -5.77
C ALA A 129 1.98 15.60 -6.88
N VAL A 130 2.47 15.21 -8.06
CA VAL A 130 2.55 16.07 -9.25
C VAL A 130 1.39 15.72 -10.19
N PRO A 131 0.44 16.65 -10.44
CA PRO A 131 -0.68 16.38 -11.32
C PRO A 131 -0.20 16.25 -12.77
N GLU A 132 -0.67 15.20 -13.44
CA GLU A 132 -0.28 14.88 -14.81
C GLU A 132 -1.48 14.58 -15.67
N LYS A 133 -1.33 14.80 -16.98
CA LYS A 133 -2.41 14.55 -17.95
C LYS A 133 -2.57 13.07 -18.31
N GLN A 134 -1.49 12.31 -18.22
CA GLN A 134 -1.45 10.91 -18.63
C GLN A 134 -0.49 10.12 -17.72
N THR A 135 -0.92 8.95 -17.30
CA THR A 135 -0.09 7.99 -16.56
C THR A 135 0.99 7.38 -17.45
N ARG A 136 2.20 7.18 -16.92
CA ARG A 136 3.30 6.54 -17.67
C ARG A 136 3.90 5.34 -16.95
N GLN A 137 4.29 4.33 -17.73
CA GLN A 137 4.72 3.01 -17.23
C GLN A 137 5.96 3.06 -16.35
N GLU A 138 6.84 4.06 -16.57
CA GLU A 138 8.07 4.23 -15.81
C GLU A 138 7.87 4.75 -14.38
N TRP A 139 6.67 5.20 -14.02
CA TRP A 139 6.41 5.76 -12.69
C TRP A 139 6.27 4.67 -11.64
N ASP A 140 7.01 4.84 -10.54
CA ASP A 140 6.98 3.92 -9.40
C ASP A 140 5.62 3.95 -8.67
N PHE A 141 5.06 5.15 -8.52
CA PHE A 141 3.79 5.38 -7.82
C PHE A 141 2.86 6.28 -8.63
N VAL A 142 1.62 5.83 -8.78
CA VAL A 142 0.55 6.58 -9.43
C VAL A 142 -0.63 6.68 -8.48
N SER A 143 -1.11 7.88 -8.20
CA SER A 143 -2.37 8.08 -7.49
C SER A 143 -3.49 8.45 -8.48
N GLY A 144 -4.65 7.80 -8.35
CA GLY A 144 -5.79 8.00 -9.23
C GLY A 144 -5.52 7.65 -10.71
N GLY A 145 -6.32 8.27 -11.59
CA GLY A 145 -6.11 8.19 -13.03
C GLY A 145 -6.53 6.86 -13.66
N HIS A 146 -5.88 6.53 -14.78
CA HIS A 146 -6.04 5.23 -15.44
C HIS A 146 -4.91 4.29 -15.00
N PRO A 147 -5.23 3.03 -14.66
CA PRO A 147 -4.25 2.01 -14.32
C PRO A 147 -3.34 1.72 -15.52
N ILE A 148 -2.11 1.32 -15.22
CA ILE A 148 -1.15 0.77 -16.17
C ILE A 148 -1.15 -0.74 -15.96
N TRP A 149 -1.58 -1.49 -16.97
CA TRP A 149 -1.61 -2.95 -16.94
C TRP A 149 -0.31 -3.52 -17.48
N VAL A 150 0.28 -4.52 -16.82
CA VAL A 150 1.54 -5.15 -17.25
C VAL A 150 1.38 -5.79 -18.63
N MET A 151 0.24 -6.44 -18.87
CA MET A 151 -0.06 -7.17 -20.12
C MET A 151 -1.08 -6.45 -21.01
N GLY A 152 -1.41 -5.18 -20.73
CA GLY A 152 -2.41 -4.41 -21.47
C GLY A 152 -3.87 -4.76 -21.16
N GLU A 153 -4.13 -5.89 -20.49
CA GLU A 153 -5.48 -6.35 -20.15
C GLU A 153 -5.96 -5.84 -18.78
N PRO A 154 -7.20 -5.33 -18.68
CA PRO A 154 -7.75 -4.87 -17.41
C PRO A 154 -8.05 -5.99 -16.41
N GLU A 155 -7.49 -5.88 -15.20
CA GLU A 155 -7.82 -6.72 -14.05
C GLU A 155 -8.44 -5.88 -12.93
N LYS A 156 -9.53 -5.20 -13.30
CA LYS A 156 -10.32 -4.38 -12.39
C LYS A 156 -11.53 -5.19 -11.88
N PRO A 157 -11.83 -5.17 -10.56
CA PRO A 157 -13.07 -5.74 -10.05
C PRO A 157 -14.30 -4.95 -10.53
N HIS A 158 -15.42 -5.65 -10.77
CA HIS A 158 -16.70 -5.03 -11.11
C HIS A 158 -17.28 -4.28 -9.92
N THR A 159 -17.37 -4.95 -8.77
CA THR A 159 -17.85 -4.38 -7.50
C THR A 159 -16.90 -4.62 -6.35
N ILE A 160 -16.92 -3.70 -5.39
CA ILE A 160 -16.33 -3.87 -4.06
C ILE A 160 -17.42 -3.55 -3.04
N ALA A 161 -17.68 -4.45 -2.09
CA ALA A 161 -18.76 -4.31 -1.11
C ALA A 161 -20.15 -4.03 -1.74
N GLY A 162 -20.38 -4.54 -2.95
CA GLY A 162 -21.61 -4.29 -3.73
C GLY A 162 -21.71 -2.89 -4.36
N ILE A 163 -20.63 -2.10 -4.32
CA ILE A 163 -20.54 -0.80 -4.99
C ILE A 163 -19.83 -0.99 -6.34
N GLU A 164 -20.53 -0.62 -7.42
CA GLU A 164 -20.00 -0.65 -8.78
C GLU A 164 -18.91 0.40 -9.02
N ASN A 165 -18.09 0.16 -10.04
CA ASN A 165 -17.10 1.10 -10.55
C ASN A 165 -16.10 1.62 -9.50
N PRO A 166 -15.39 0.71 -8.81
CA PRO A 166 -14.41 1.12 -7.80
C PRO A 166 -13.34 2.05 -8.38
N ALA A 167 -12.90 3.01 -7.56
CA ALA A 167 -11.90 3.99 -7.94
C ALA A 167 -10.50 3.40 -7.77
N LEU A 168 -9.61 3.63 -8.75
CA LEU A 168 -8.18 3.41 -8.53
C LEU A 168 -7.68 4.49 -7.56
N LEU A 169 -7.17 4.09 -6.40
CA LEU A 169 -6.63 4.98 -5.39
C LEU A 169 -5.13 5.22 -5.62
N LEU A 170 -4.41 4.11 -5.77
CA LEU A 170 -2.97 4.09 -5.88
C LEU A 170 -2.57 2.87 -6.71
N GLN A 171 -1.47 3.00 -7.42
CA GLN A 171 -0.76 1.91 -8.05
C GLN A 171 0.72 2.00 -7.67
N VAL A 172 1.33 0.86 -7.37
CA VAL A 172 2.77 0.71 -7.14
C VAL A 172 3.33 -0.19 -8.24
N LYS A 173 4.42 0.23 -8.86
CA LYS A 173 5.10 -0.51 -9.92
C LYS A 173 5.67 -1.83 -9.39
N GLU A 174 5.71 -2.84 -10.26
CA GLU A 174 6.50 -4.05 -10.06
C GLU A 174 7.98 -3.73 -9.81
N ASP A 175 8.68 -4.65 -9.13
CA ASP A 175 10.09 -4.55 -8.77
C ASP A 175 10.46 -3.30 -7.94
N TYR A 176 9.46 -2.66 -7.32
CA TYR A 176 9.73 -1.56 -6.41
C TYR A 176 10.33 -2.06 -5.10
N HIS A 177 11.53 -1.56 -4.79
CA HIS A 177 12.30 -1.98 -3.63
C HIS A 177 12.24 -0.94 -2.51
N PHE A 178 11.66 -1.33 -1.37
CA PHE A 178 11.57 -0.48 -0.19
C PHE A 178 12.88 -0.52 0.59
N LYS A 179 13.75 0.48 0.40
CA LYS A 179 15.04 0.56 1.09
C LYS A 179 14.86 0.51 2.60
N ILE A 180 15.64 -0.32 3.29
CA ILE A 180 15.58 -0.45 4.75
C ILE A 180 16.74 0.25 5.45
N LEU A 181 16.54 0.56 6.73
CA LEU A 181 17.59 1.07 7.59
C LEU A 181 18.65 -0.02 7.86
N PRO A 182 19.93 0.34 8.06
CA PRO A 182 20.99 -0.63 8.38
C PRO A 182 20.72 -1.46 9.64
N THR A 183 19.92 -0.94 10.56
CA THR A 183 19.52 -1.56 11.83
C THR A 183 18.24 -2.40 11.71
N ALA A 184 17.54 -2.34 10.58
CA ALA A 184 16.30 -3.09 10.37
C ALA A 184 16.59 -4.58 10.17
N PRO A 185 15.72 -5.47 10.67
CA PRO A 185 15.83 -6.90 10.38
C PRO A 185 15.70 -7.16 8.87
N LYS A 186 16.28 -8.26 8.39
CA LYS A 186 16.08 -8.70 7.00
C LYS A 186 14.69 -9.30 6.80
N GLU A 187 14.18 -9.18 5.58
CA GLU A 187 12.93 -9.84 5.19
C GLU A 187 13.08 -11.36 5.29
N ALA A 188 12.06 -12.03 5.77
CA ALA A 188 12.00 -13.48 5.78
C ALA A 188 11.97 -14.01 4.34
N SER A 189 12.87 -14.94 4.03
CA SER A 189 12.99 -15.53 2.70
C SER A 189 13.14 -17.05 2.80
N PRO A 190 12.19 -17.84 2.28
CA PRO A 190 12.28 -19.31 2.31
C PRO A 190 13.34 -19.84 1.35
N PHE A 191 13.86 -18.99 0.45
CA PHE A 191 14.82 -19.34 -0.58
C PHE A 191 16.28 -19.20 -0.11
N MET A 192 16.50 -18.63 1.08
CA MET A 192 17.83 -18.42 1.65
C MET A 192 18.13 -19.44 2.76
N PRO A 193 19.37 -19.96 2.87
CA PRO A 193 19.70 -20.99 3.86
C PRO A 193 19.47 -20.59 5.32
N ASN A 194 19.56 -19.30 5.65
CA ASN A 194 19.31 -18.76 6.98
C ASN A 194 17.87 -18.23 7.15
N GLY A 195 17.00 -18.43 6.17
CA GLY A 195 15.62 -17.93 6.19
C GLY A 195 15.47 -16.41 6.03
N LEU A 196 16.55 -15.70 5.67
CA LEU A 196 16.58 -14.24 5.60
C LEU A 196 17.12 -13.76 4.26
N SER A 197 16.47 -12.75 3.69
CA SER A 197 16.91 -12.08 2.46
C SER A 197 18.32 -11.48 2.61
N ILE A 198 19.12 -11.61 1.55
CA ILE A 198 20.45 -10.97 1.45
C ILE A 198 20.37 -9.49 1.11
N PHE A 199 19.19 -9.02 0.70
CA PHE A 199 19.01 -7.70 0.14
C PHE A 199 18.86 -6.61 1.21
N GLN A 200 19.09 -5.36 0.82
CA GLN A 200 18.98 -4.17 1.68
C GLN A 200 17.65 -3.43 1.44
N TRP A 201 16.61 -4.20 1.16
CA TRP A 201 15.26 -3.72 0.93
C TRP A 201 14.23 -4.79 1.32
N TYR A 202 12.98 -4.36 1.45
CA TYR A 202 11.81 -5.23 1.51
C TYR A 202 11.05 -5.19 0.19
N SER A 203 10.27 -6.23 -0.07
CA SER A 203 9.37 -6.31 -1.22
C SER A 203 7.92 -6.40 -0.75
N LEU A 204 7.05 -5.60 -1.33
CA LEU A 204 5.61 -5.70 -1.08
C LEU A 204 4.98 -6.65 -2.08
N PHE A 205 4.21 -7.64 -1.60
CA PHE A 205 3.48 -8.61 -2.42
C PHE A 205 4.30 -9.27 -3.53
N ALA A 206 5.44 -9.87 -3.15
CA ALA A 206 6.38 -10.49 -4.08
C ALA A 206 6.91 -9.58 -5.20
N ALA A 207 6.89 -8.25 -4.97
CA ALA A 207 7.29 -7.23 -5.94
C ALA A 207 6.45 -7.19 -7.22
N ASN A 208 5.20 -7.67 -7.16
CA ASN A 208 4.24 -7.50 -8.24
C ASN A 208 3.85 -6.02 -8.42
N ARG A 209 3.25 -5.68 -9.56
CA ARG A 209 2.52 -4.41 -9.72
C ARG A 209 1.26 -4.48 -8.88
N ILE A 210 1.02 -3.46 -8.04
CA ILE A 210 -0.03 -3.45 -7.03
C ILE A 210 -1.07 -2.39 -7.40
N TYR A 211 -2.35 -2.72 -7.31
CA TYR A 211 -3.46 -1.80 -7.52
C TYR A 211 -4.34 -1.74 -6.29
N PHE A 212 -4.54 -0.54 -5.76
CA PHE A 212 -5.43 -0.28 -4.64
C PHE A 212 -6.75 0.27 -5.18
N TRP A 213 -7.83 -0.49 -5.01
CA TRP A 213 -9.17 -0.14 -5.46
C TRP A 213 -10.02 0.25 -4.26
N GLY A 214 -10.72 1.39 -4.34
CA GLY A 214 -11.46 1.95 -3.23
C GLY A 214 -12.93 2.22 -3.54
N VAL A 215 -13.79 1.96 -2.55
CA VAL A 215 -15.17 2.44 -2.49
C VAL A 215 -15.51 2.94 -1.08
N GLU A 216 -16.50 3.82 -0.98
CA GLU A 216 -17.08 4.23 0.30
C GLU A 216 -18.52 3.73 0.37
N LYS A 217 -18.86 3.03 1.45
CA LYS A 217 -20.20 2.51 1.72
C LYS A 217 -20.54 2.73 3.19
N ASP A 218 -21.69 3.33 3.48
CA ASP A 218 -22.17 3.56 4.85
C ASP A 218 -21.13 4.24 5.78
N LYS A 219 -20.39 5.22 5.24
CA LYS A 219 -19.28 5.92 5.91
C LYS A 219 -18.08 5.03 6.29
N LYS A 220 -17.96 3.87 5.66
CA LYS A 220 -16.82 2.97 5.77
C LYS A 220 -16.09 2.93 4.43
N GLU A 221 -14.78 3.10 4.49
CA GLU A 221 -13.87 2.92 3.37
C GLU A 221 -13.53 1.44 3.22
N TRP A 222 -13.70 0.92 2.01
CA TRP A 222 -13.28 -0.42 1.64
C TRP A 222 -12.18 -0.33 0.59
N VAL A 223 -11.07 -1.02 0.85
CA VAL A 223 -9.97 -1.16 -0.11
C VAL A 223 -9.86 -2.62 -0.50
N TYR A 224 -9.69 -2.89 -1.79
CA TYR A 224 -9.29 -4.19 -2.31
C TYR A 224 -7.96 -4.03 -3.04
N ILE A 225 -7.08 -5.02 -2.91
CA ILE A 225 -5.79 -5.02 -3.58
C ILE A 225 -5.77 -6.13 -4.62
N SER A 226 -5.52 -5.77 -5.89
CA SER A 226 -5.14 -6.74 -6.92
C SER A 226 -3.66 -6.57 -7.28
N VAL A 227 -3.07 -7.63 -7.84
CA VAL A 227 -1.67 -7.63 -8.27
C VAL A 227 -1.51 -8.24 -9.67
N GLN A 228 -0.55 -7.73 -10.45
CA GLN A 228 -0.12 -8.30 -11.73
C GLN A 228 1.41 -8.50 -11.72
N HIS A 229 1.87 -9.54 -12.42
CA HIS A 229 3.29 -9.82 -12.68
C HIS A 229 3.51 -9.97 -14.19
#